data_AF-A0A348N2T4-F1
#
_entry.id   AF-A0A348N2T4-F1
#
_cell.length_a   1.000
_cell.length_b   1.000
_cell.length_c   1.000
_cell.angle_alpha   90.00
_cell.angle_beta   90.00
_cell.angle_gamma   90.00
#
_symmetry.space_group_name_H-M   'P 1'
#
loop_
_entity.id
_entity.type
_entity.pdbx_description
1 polymer ?
#
loop_
_entity_poly.entity_id
_entity_poly.type
_entity_poly.pdbx_seq_one_letter_code
_entity_poly.pdbx_strand_id
1 'polypeptide(L)' 'GKVVVEGINLVKKHVKPNPNTGVTGGIIDKEMPIDASNIALLNPANGKGDKVGFKIQDDGTKVRIFKSNGEVVGK' A
#
# COMPACT_ATOMS: atom_id res chain seq x y z
N GLY A 1 3.78 2.55 11.00
CA GLY A 1 3.95 3.46 9.84
C GLY A 1 2.64 3.52 9.09
N LYS A 2 2.36 4.58 8.33
CA LYS A 2 1.10 4.72 7.59
C LYS A 2 1.34 4.71 6.08
N VAL A 3 0.39 4.18 5.33
CA VAL A 3 0.40 4.13 3.85
C VAL A 3 -0.94 4.61 3.31
N VAL A 4 -0.96 5.18 2.11
CA VAL A 4 -2.19 5.52 1.39
C VAL A 4 -2.43 4.42 0.36
N VAL A 5 -3.66 3.92 0.29
CA VAL A 5 -4.06 2.86 -0.62
C VAL A 5 -5.21 3.38 -1.47
N GLU A 6 -5.07 3.22 -2.78
CA GLU A 6 -6.07 3.66 -3.74
C GLU A 6 -7.44 3.05 -3.43
N GLY A 7 -8.49 3.88 -3.42
CA GLY A 7 -9.87 3.45 -3.19
C GLY A 7 -10.21 2.99 -1.76
N ILE A 8 -9.25 3.02 -0.82
CA ILE A 8 -9.47 2.61 0.58
C ILE A 8 -9.38 3.82 1.51
N ASN A 9 -10.19 3.80 2.58
CA ASN A 9 -10.22 4.85 3.61
C ASN A 9 -10.53 6.24 3.03
N LEU A 10 -11.54 6.28 2.16
CA LEU A 10 -12.02 7.50 1.49
C LEU A 10 -12.79 8.38 2.49
N VAL A 11 -12.43 9.65 2.55
CA VAL A 11 -13.16 10.65 3.34
C VAL A 11 -13.62 11.80 2.46
N LYS A 12 -14.82 12.30 2.75
CA LYS A 12 -15.35 13.53 2.17
C LYS A 12 -14.71 14.72 2.88
N LYS A 13 -13.82 15.43 2.19
CA LYS A 13 -13.15 16.61 2.71
C LYS A 13 -13.75 17.88 2.11
N HIS A 14 -14.22 18.78 2.97
CA HIS A 14 -14.60 20.12 2.57
C HIS A 14 -13.35 20.96 2.36
N VAL A 15 -13.16 21.48 1.15
CA VAL A 15 -12.02 22.31 0.76
C VAL A 15 -12.51 23.71 0.43
N LYS A 16 -11.92 24.69 1.11
CA LYS A 16 -12.15 26.11 0.80
C LYS A 16 -11.54 26.42 -0.58
N PRO A 17 -12.20 27.25 -1.41
CA PRO A 17 -11.64 27.67 -2.69
C PRO A 17 -10.32 28.41 -2.46
N ASN A 18 -9.33 28.15 -3.32
CA ASN A 18 -8.10 28.93 -3.37
C ASN A 18 -7.94 29.53 -4.78
N PRO A 19 -8.30 30.81 -4.96
CA PRO A 19 -8.22 31.51 -6.24
C PRO A 19 -6.81 31.54 -6.84
N ASN A 20 -5.76 31.58 -6.00
CA ASN A 20 -4.37 31.71 -6.44
C ASN A 20 -3.85 30.42 -7.11
N THR A 21 -4.41 29.27 -6.76
CA THR A 21 -4.02 27.96 -7.31
C THR A 21 -5.07 27.41 -8.28
N GLY A 22 -6.10 28.20 -8.62
CA GLY A 22 -7.20 27.78 -9.50
C GLY A 22 -8.06 26.64 -8.91
N VAL A 23 -7.98 26.38 -7.60
CA VAL A 23 -8.70 25.28 -6.97
C VAL A 23 -10.10 25.76 -6.59
N THR A 24 -11.11 25.25 -7.29
CA THR A 24 -12.52 25.45 -6.95
C THR A 24 -12.82 24.77 -5.60
N GLY A 25 -13.52 25.49 -4.73
CA GLY A 25 -13.97 24.94 -3.45
C GLY A 25 -15.03 23.87 -3.65
N GLY A 26 -15.21 23.01 -2.64
CA GLY A 26 -16.22 21.95 -2.70
C GLY A 26 -15.92 20.78 -1.78
N ILE A 27 -16.67 19.71 -1.98
CA ILE A 27 -16.47 18.43 -1.29
C ILE A 27 -15.65 17.55 -2.23
N ILE A 28 -14.44 17.19 -1.81
CA ILE A 28 -13.59 16.25 -2.56
C ILE A 28 -13.52 14.90 -1.83
N ASP A 29 -13.39 13.84 -2.60
CA ASP A 29 -12.96 12.55 -2.06
C ASP A 29 -11.46 12.53 -1.90
N LYS A 30 -10.99 12.17 -0.71
CA LYS A 30 -9.57 12.04 -0.40
C LYS A 30 -9.30 10.71 0.28
N GLU A 31 -8.31 10.00 -0.23
CA GLU A 31 -7.78 8.80 0.41
C GLU A 31 -6.97 9.17 1.64
N MET A 32 -7.30 8.54 2.77
CA MET A 32 -6.63 8.78 4.03
C MET A 32 -5.67 7.64 4.37
N PRO A 33 -4.54 7.94 5.05
CA PRO A 33 -3.58 6.90 5.39
C PRO A 33 -4.19 5.85 6.34
N ILE A 34 -3.88 4.58 6.08
CA ILE A 34 -4.16 3.44 6.95
C ILE A 34 -2.85 2.96 7.60
N ASP A 35 -2.94 2.33 8.76
CA ASP A 35 -1.77 1.74 9.41
C ASP A 35 -1.23 0.57 8.57
N ALA A 36 0.08 0.55 8.35
CA ALA A 36 0.76 -0.47 7.57
C ALA A 36 0.64 -1.88 8.17
N SER A 37 0.39 -2.01 9.49
CA SER A 37 0.15 -3.30 10.14
C SER A 37 -1.19 -3.95 9.76
N ASN A 38 -2.13 -3.17 9.23
CA ASN A 38 -3.44 -3.67 8.78
C ASN A 38 -3.44 -4.14 7.31
N ILE A 39 -2.29 -4.12 6.63
CA ILE A 39 -2.16 -4.52 5.23
C ILE A 39 -1.18 -5.70 5.12
N ALA A 40 -1.47 -6.59 4.17
CA ALA A 40 -0.59 -7.69 3.78
C ALA A 40 -0.28 -7.62 2.28
N LEU A 41 0.83 -8.22 1.86
CA LEU A 41 1.12 -8.39 0.44
C LEU A 41 0.29 -9.54 -0.11
N LEU A 42 -0.31 -9.33 -1.28
CA LEU A 42 -1.03 -10.37 -1.99
C LEU A 42 -0.03 -11.38 -2.55
N ASN A 43 -0.20 -12.65 -2.17
CA ASN A 43 0.56 -13.74 -2.76
C ASN A 43 -0.18 -14.25 -4.01
N PRO A 44 0.40 -14.15 -5.21
CA PRO A 44 -0.27 -14.53 -6.46
C PRO A 44 -0.54 -16.03 -6.56
N ALA A 45 0.22 -16.88 -5.86
CA ALA A 45 0.06 -18.34 -5.92
C ALA A 45 -1.21 -18.83 -5.22
N ASN A 46 -1.70 -18.11 -4.20
CA ASN A 46 -2.87 -18.53 -3.40
C ASN A 46 -3.98 -17.47 -3.32
N GLY A 47 -3.75 -16.27 -3.88
CA GLY A 47 -4.73 -15.17 -3.90
C GLY A 47 -5.03 -14.56 -2.53
N LYS A 48 -4.21 -14.82 -1.51
CA LYS A 48 -4.42 -14.35 -0.13
C LYS A 48 -3.27 -13.45 0.31
N GLY A 49 -3.53 -12.63 1.32
CA GLY A 49 -2.49 -11.85 2.00
C GLY A 49 -1.52 -12.77 2.75
N ASP A 50 -0.21 -12.53 2.59
CA ASP A 50 0.83 -13.37 3.18
C ASP A 50 1.92 -12.55 3.89
N LYS A 51 2.60 -13.19 4.83
CA LYS A 51 3.72 -12.62 5.59
C LYS A 51 5.02 -12.73 4.81
N VAL A 52 5.89 -11.74 4.99
CA VAL A 52 7.19 -11.67 4.32
C VAL A 52 8.31 -12.16 5.24
N GLY A 53 9.24 -12.93 4.69
CA GLY A 53 10.54 -13.27 5.25
C GLY A 53 11.68 -12.80 4.37
N PHE A 54 12.91 -13.12 4.75
CA PHE A 54 14.11 -12.82 3.98
C PHE A 54 14.92 -14.08 3.75
N LYS A 55 15.51 -14.21 2.56
CA LYS A 55 16.46 -15.27 2.20
C LYS A 55 17.65 -14.64 1.48
N ILE A 56 18.84 -15.17 1.73
CA ILE A 56 20.05 -14.83 0.97
C ILE A 56 20.15 -15.86 -0.17
N GLN A 57 20.25 -15.37 -1.40
CA GLN A 57 20.47 -16.21 -2.58
C GLN A 57 21.95 -16.60 -2.69
N ASP A 58 22.25 -17.57 -3.55
CA ASP A 58 23.60 -18.09 -3.73
C ASP A 58 24.58 -17.03 -4.29
N ASP A 59 24.04 -15.99 -4.95
CA ASP A 59 24.79 -14.81 -5.42
C ASP A 59 25.08 -13.78 -4.32
N GLY A 60 24.66 -14.05 -3.08
CA GLY A 60 24.80 -13.17 -1.92
C GLY A 60 23.73 -12.08 -1.82
N THR A 61 22.77 -12.00 -2.74
CA THR A 61 21.72 -10.99 -2.71
C THR A 61 20.65 -11.34 -1.67
N LYS A 62 20.18 -10.33 -0.93
CA LYS A 62 19.10 -10.50 0.05
C LYS A 62 17.76 -10.21 -0.62
N VAL A 63 16.93 -11.23 -0.73
CA VAL A 63 15.58 -11.12 -1.32
C VAL A 63 14.50 -11.30 -0.25
N ARG A 64 13.34 -10.70 -0.53
CA ARG A 64 12.12 -10.94 0.25
C ARG A 64 11.42 -12.17 -0.31
N ILE A 65 10.94 -13.03 0.58
CA ILE A 65 10.17 -14.22 0.22
C ILE A 65 8.82 -14.23 0.94
N PHE A 66 7.82 -14.82 0.31
CA PHE A 66 6.57 -15.18 0.96
C PHE A 66 6.80 -16.34 1.92
N LYS A 67 6.36 -16.24 3.17
CA LYS A 67 6.60 -17.27 4.18
C LYS A 67 5.82 -18.56 3.92
N SER A 68 4.68 -18.49 3.22
CA SER A 68 3.85 -19.66 2.98
C SER A 68 4.44 -20.65 1.97
N ASN A 69 5.08 -20.15 0.90
CA ASN A 69 5.56 -20.97 -0.22
C ASN A 69 7.04 -20.72 -0.59
N GLY A 70 7.70 -19.74 0.02
CA GLY A 70 9.11 -19.42 -0.24
C GLY A 70 9.36 -18.67 -1.55
N GLU A 71 8.32 -18.28 -2.28
CA GLU A 71 8.45 -17.54 -3.54
C GLU A 71 8.95 -16.11 -3.31
N VAL A 72 9.67 -15.57 -4.29
CA VAL A 72 10.24 -14.22 -4.20
C VAL A 72 9.13 -13.17 -4.35
N VAL A 73 9.12 -12.21 -3.43
CA VAL A 73 8.15 -11.10 -3.43
C VAL A 73 8.50 -10.11 -4.54
N GLY A 74 7.51 -9.73 -5.35
CA GLY A 74 7.66 -8.73 -6.41
C GLY A 74 8.21 -9.28 -7.72
N LYS A 75 8.09 -10.60 -7.92
CA LYS A 75 8.28 -11.26 -9.21
C LYS A 75 6.96 -11.38 -9.95
#